data_AF-A0A1R1XG54-F1
#
_entry.id   AF-A0A1R1XG54-F1
#
_cell.length_a   1.000
_cell.length_b   1.000
_cell.length_c   1.000
_cell.angle_alpha   90.00
_cell.angle_beta   90.00
_cell.angle_gamma   90.00
#
_symmetry.space_group_name_H-M   'P 1'
#
loop_
_entity.id
_entity.type
_entity.pdbx_description
1 polymer ?
#
loop_
_entity_poly.entity_id
_entity_poly.type
_entity_poly.pdbx_seq_one_letter_code
_entity_poly.pdbx_strand_id
1 'polypeptide(L)'
;MSSKASLDIFLSLYKPLQDQIVSDLSNFEANEEMVQRIKTVIRLFYHNMFLTYLFPTQLVMDYSILGGKMNRGLSVLDTVKLIKGESMTKDLQDKAIILGWCIEWLQAFFLVADDIMDDSPMRRGKPAWFKNENVGMMAINDSFLIESFIYRILKLNFRSENYYIDLIELFHEVT
;
A
#
# COMPACT_ATOMS: atom_id res chain seq x y z
N MET A 1 6.71 9.22 21.51
CA MET A 1 6.17 7.86 21.28
C MET A 1 4.67 7.99 21.17
N SER A 2 4.07 7.53 20.09
CA SER A 2 2.61 7.53 19.91
C SER A 2 1.94 6.69 20.99
N SER A 3 0.77 7.10 21.44
CA SER A 3 0.05 6.39 22.50
C SER A 3 -0.46 5.03 22.02
N LYS A 4 -0.60 4.06 22.93
CA LYS A 4 -1.22 2.75 22.64
C LYS A 4 -2.59 2.91 21.95
N ALA A 5 -3.40 3.85 22.42
CA ALA A 5 -4.69 4.17 21.80
C ALA A 5 -4.57 4.67 20.35
N SER A 6 -3.52 5.43 20.00
CA SER A 6 -3.29 5.87 18.63
C SER A 6 -2.88 4.72 17.72
N LEU A 7 -2.08 3.79 18.22
CA LEU A 7 -1.73 2.56 17.51
C LEU A 7 -2.96 1.68 17.28
N ASP A 8 -3.80 1.47 18.30
CA ASP A 8 -5.00 0.63 18.19
C ASP A 8 -5.97 1.20 17.13
N ILE A 9 -6.21 2.52 17.15
CA ILE A 9 -7.05 3.19 16.15
C ILE A 9 -6.42 3.10 14.76
N PHE A 10 -5.10 3.34 14.64
CA PHE A 10 -4.39 3.22 13.36
C PHE A 10 -4.52 1.81 12.76
N LEU A 11 -4.32 0.77 13.58
CA LEU A 11 -4.44 -0.63 13.18
C LEU A 11 -5.86 -1.03 12.80
N SER A 12 -6.89 -0.41 13.41
CA SER A 12 -8.29 -0.73 13.11
C SER A 12 -8.71 -0.43 11.67
N LEU A 13 -8.01 0.47 10.97
CA LEU A 13 -8.30 0.79 9.56
C LEU A 13 -7.55 -0.11 8.57
N TYR A 14 -6.60 -0.94 9.00
CA TYR A 14 -5.82 -1.78 8.09
C TYR A 14 -6.69 -2.76 7.30
N LYS A 15 -7.51 -3.55 8.00
CA LYS A 15 -8.36 -4.57 7.38
C LYS A 15 -9.39 -3.95 6.42
N PRO A 16 -10.11 -2.88 6.79
CA PRO A 16 -10.97 -2.16 5.86
C PRO A 16 -10.25 -1.70 4.58
N LEU A 17 -9.03 -1.17 4.68
CA LEU A 17 -8.25 -0.72 3.51
C LEU A 17 -7.83 -1.89 2.62
N GLN A 18 -7.36 -2.98 3.23
CA GLN A 18 -7.04 -4.21 2.49
C GLN A 18 -8.27 -4.73 1.73
N ASP A 19 -9.42 -4.82 2.39
CA ASP A 19 -10.66 -5.32 1.79
C ASP A 19 -11.14 -4.38 0.65
N GLN A 20 -10.96 -3.07 0.81
CA GLN A 20 -11.25 -2.08 -0.23
C GLN A 20 -10.42 -2.33 -1.51
N ILE A 21 -9.11 -2.59 -1.37
CA ILE A 21 -8.24 -2.91 -2.51
C ILE A 21 -8.62 -4.22 -3.17
N VAL A 22 -8.86 -5.26 -2.37
CA VAL A 22 -9.23 -6.58 -2.88
C VAL A 22 -10.55 -6.49 -3.65
N SER A 23 -11.53 -5.74 -3.13
CA SER A 23 -12.79 -5.46 -3.82
C SER A 23 -12.57 -4.68 -5.12
N ASP A 24 -11.77 -3.61 -5.09
CA ASP A 24 -11.46 -2.81 -6.28
C ASP A 24 -10.69 -3.63 -7.34
N LEU A 25 -9.82 -4.58 -6.95
CA LEU A 25 -9.16 -5.51 -7.89
C LEU A 25 -10.15 -6.51 -8.49
N SER A 26 -11.04 -7.05 -7.67
CA SER A 26 -12.00 -8.07 -8.10
C SER A 26 -13.03 -7.53 -9.09
N ASN A 27 -13.34 -6.23 -8.98
CA ASN A 27 -14.24 -5.52 -9.89
C ASN A 27 -13.50 -4.86 -11.08
N PHE A 28 -12.19 -5.03 -11.19
CA PHE A 28 -11.43 -4.43 -12.28
C PHE A 28 -11.70 -5.18 -13.60
N GLU A 29 -12.40 -4.53 -14.52
CA GLU A 29 -12.54 -4.98 -15.89
C GLU A 29 -11.72 -4.06 -16.82
N ALA A 30 -10.69 -4.62 -17.46
CA ALA A 30 -9.96 -3.90 -18.50
C ALA A 30 -10.88 -3.76 -19.73
N ASN A 31 -11.45 -2.58 -19.94
CA ASN A 31 -12.34 -2.37 -21.09
C ASN A 31 -11.56 -2.40 -22.41
N GLU A 32 -12.26 -2.71 -23.52
CA GLU A 32 -11.62 -2.88 -24.82
C GLU A 32 -10.83 -1.64 -25.25
N GLU A 33 -11.29 -0.43 -24.92
CA GLU A 33 -10.62 0.81 -25.27
C GLU A 33 -9.28 0.99 -24.53
N MET A 34 -9.24 0.69 -23.22
CA MET A 34 -8.02 0.64 -22.42
C MET A 34 -7.05 -0.40 -22.96
N VAL A 35 -7.55 -1.60 -23.27
CA VAL A 35 -6.73 -2.67 -23.85
C VAL A 35 -6.18 -2.24 -25.21
N GLN A 36 -6.97 -1.59 -26.06
CA GLN A 36 -6.54 -1.09 -27.37
C GLN A 36 -5.47 0.01 -27.27
N ARG A 37 -5.62 0.93 -26.32
CA ARG A 37 -4.63 2.00 -26.06
C ARG A 37 -3.29 1.47 -25.57
N ILE A 38 -3.27 0.29 -24.93
CA ILE A 38 -2.08 -0.26 -24.27
C ILE A 38 -1.62 -1.61 -24.89
N LYS A 39 -2.22 -2.01 -26.01
CA LYS A 39 -2.10 -3.34 -26.65
C LYS A 39 -0.68 -3.76 -27.03
N THR A 40 0.22 -2.82 -27.26
CA THR A 40 1.63 -3.13 -27.61
C THR A 40 2.48 -3.42 -26.37
N VAL A 41 2.14 -2.87 -25.20
CA VAL A 41 2.96 -2.94 -23.98
C VAL A 41 2.44 -4.01 -23.02
N ILE A 42 1.13 -4.18 -22.92
CA ILE A 42 0.49 -4.93 -21.84
C ILE A 42 0.18 -6.39 -22.19
N ARG A 43 0.10 -6.76 -23.47
CA ARG A 43 -0.40 -8.08 -23.90
C ARG A 43 0.43 -9.27 -23.40
N LEU A 44 1.71 -9.07 -23.11
CA LEU A 44 2.59 -10.08 -22.49
C LEU A 44 2.52 -10.08 -20.95
N PHE A 45 2.18 -8.95 -20.33
CA PHE A 45 2.10 -8.79 -18.87
C PHE A 45 0.74 -9.24 -18.32
N TYR A 46 -0.37 -8.84 -18.94
CA TYR A 46 -1.71 -8.99 -18.35
C TYR A 46 -2.27 -10.42 -18.36
N HIS A 47 -1.90 -11.25 -19.34
CA HIS A 47 -2.50 -12.60 -19.46
C HIS A 47 -2.02 -13.54 -18.34
N ASN A 48 -0.81 -13.32 -17.80
CA ASN A 48 -0.30 -14.03 -16.61
C ASN A 48 -0.62 -13.29 -15.29
N MET A 49 -0.82 -11.97 -15.32
CA MET A 49 -1.00 -11.17 -14.10
C MET A 49 -2.41 -11.27 -13.49
N PHE A 50 -3.46 -11.49 -14.28
CA PHE A 50 -4.83 -11.39 -13.73
C PHE A 50 -5.37 -12.69 -13.10
N LEU A 51 -4.98 -13.86 -13.60
CA LEU A 51 -5.48 -15.16 -13.12
C LEU A 51 -4.65 -15.77 -11.99
N THR A 52 -3.39 -15.34 -11.81
CA THR A 52 -2.49 -15.87 -10.76
C THR A 52 -2.46 -15.01 -9.49
N TYR A 53 -2.83 -13.71 -9.55
CA TYR A 53 -2.55 -12.75 -8.46
C TYR A 53 -3.74 -12.38 -7.55
N LEU A 54 -4.98 -12.73 -7.89
CA LEU A 54 -6.11 -12.42 -7.00
C LEU A 54 -6.05 -13.23 -5.68
N PHE A 55 -5.39 -14.41 -5.69
CA PHE A 55 -5.34 -15.30 -4.51
C PHE A 55 -4.24 -14.98 -3.47
N PRO A 56 -3.02 -14.50 -3.79
CA PRO A 56 -2.02 -14.13 -2.78
C PRO A 56 -1.99 -12.64 -2.39
N THR A 57 -2.86 -11.78 -2.95
CA THR A 57 -2.81 -10.32 -2.70
C THR A 57 -2.95 -9.94 -1.21
N GLN A 58 -3.82 -10.61 -0.46
CA GLN A 58 -3.92 -10.41 0.99
C GLN A 58 -2.66 -10.91 1.73
N LEU A 59 -2.12 -12.05 1.30
CA LEU A 59 -0.93 -12.65 1.90
C LEU A 59 0.29 -11.73 1.79
N VAL A 60 0.56 -11.20 0.59
CA VAL A 60 1.70 -10.30 0.39
C VAL A 60 1.57 -9.03 1.23
N MET A 61 0.35 -8.47 1.34
CA MET A 61 0.08 -7.31 2.19
C MET A 61 0.34 -7.62 3.67
N ASP A 62 -0.31 -8.66 4.20
CA ASP A 62 -0.18 -9.02 5.62
C ASP A 62 1.27 -9.39 5.96
N TYR A 63 1.96 -10.04 5.04
CA TYR A 63 3.34 -10.42 5.25
C TYR A 63 4.28 -9.20 5.22
N SER A 64 4.16 -8.33 4.23
CA SER A 64 5.16 -7.28 4.01
C SER A 64 4.87 -6.02 4.81
N ILE A 65 3.60 -5.69 5.04
CA ILE A 65 3.17 -4.42 5.62
C ILE A 65 3.08 -4.50 7.15
N LEU A 66 2.60 -5.62 7.71
CA LEU A 66 2.47 -5.78 9.16
C LEU A 66 3.78 -6.19 9.86
N GLY A 67 3.80 -6.09 11.19
CA GLY A 67 4.96 -6.44 12.03
C GLY A 67 6.02 -5.35 12.18
N GLY A 68 5.81 -4.17 11.57
CA GLY A 68 6.61 -2.97 11.81
C GLY A 68 6.20 -2.23 13.09
N LYS A 69 6.97 -1.20 13.45
CA LYS A 69 6.65 -0.31 14.58
C LYS A 69 5.55 0.72 14.26
N MET A 70 5.18 0.84 12.99
CA MET A 70 4.20 1.82 12.47
C MET A 70 4.55 3.29 12.73
N ASN A 71 5.83 3.59 13.02
CA ASN A 71 6.26 4.93 13.40
C ASN A 71 6.03 5.97 12.29
N ARG A 72 6.19 5.59 11.01
CA ARG A 72 6.07 6.55 9.90
C ARG A 72 4.61 6.90 9.67
N GLY A 73 3.74 5.89 9.63
CA GLY A 73 2.29 6.07 9.51
C GLY A 73 1.70 6.81 10.71
N LEU A 74 2.10 6.45 11.94
CA LEU A 74 1.66 7.15 13.15
C LEU A 74 2.11 8.61 13.21
N SER A 75 3.28 8.93 12.65
CA SER A 75 3.77 10.31 12.60
C SER A 75 2.83 11.21 11.78
N VAL A 76 2.19 10.69 10.73
CA VAL A 76 1.16 11.42 9.96
C VAL A 76 -0.03 11.76 10.85
N LEU A 77 -0.59 10.76 11.53
CA LEU A 77 -1.73 10.93 12.44
C LEU A 77 -1.41 11.92 13.57
N ASP A 78 -0.27 11.75 14.23
CA ASP A 78 0.15 12.57 15.36
C ASP A 78 0.40 14.02 14.91
N THR A 79 1.00 14.23 13.74
CA THR A 79 1.20 15.57 13.17
C THR A 79 -0.13 16.27 12.89
N VAL A 80 -1.08 15.59 12.27
CA VAL A 80 -2.40 16.18 11.98
C VAL A 80 -3.15 16.48 13.28
N LYS A 81 -3.07 15.61 14.30
CA LYS A 81 -3.62 15.88 15.65
C LYS A 81 -3.02 17.12 16.29
N LEU A 82 -1.71 17.29 16.22
CA LEU A 82 -1.03 18.46 16.78
C LEU A 82 -1.42 19.75 16.06
N ILE A 83 -1.50 19.73 14.74
CA ILE A 83 -1.85 20.92 13.94
C ILE A 83 -3.31 21.32 14.15
N LYS A 84 -4.22 20.35 14.24
CA LYS A 84 -5.67 20.62 14.31
C LYS A 84 -6.18 20.82 15.73
N GLY A 85 -5.54 20.22 16.74
CA GLY A 85 -5.94 20.32 18.13
C GLY A 85 -7.44 19.99 18.30
N GLU A 86 -8.18 20.92 18.89
CA GLU A 86 -9.63 20.78 19.15
C GLU A 86 -10.48 20.76 17.86
N SER A 87 -9.94 21.21 16.72
CA SER A 87 -10.64 21.18 15.43
C SER A 87 -10.53 19.83 14.71
N MET A 88 -10.04 18.79 15.38
CA MET A 88 -9.93 17.45 14.81
C MET A 88 -11.32 16.82 14.62
N THR A 89 -11.66 16.51 13.37
CA THR A 89 -12.88 15.76 13.02
C THR A 89 -12.56 14.28 12.78
N LYS A 90 -13.58 13.41 12.87
CA LYS A 90 -13.42 11.99 12.57
C LYS A 90 -12.98 11.75 11.11
N ASP A 91 -13.55 12.49 10.17
CA ASP A 91 -13.17 12.41 8.74
C ASP A 91 -11.69 12.73 8.53
N LEU A 92 -11.21 13.82 9.13
CA LEU A 92 -9.81 14.21 9.01
C LEU A 92 -8.88 13.22 9.71
N GLN A 93 -9.29 12.67 10.86
CA GLN A 93 -8.56 11.61 11.55
C GLN A 93 -8.43 10.36 10.66
N ASP A 94 -9.52 9.93 10.03
CA ASP A 94 -9.52 8.76 9.16
C ASP A 94 -8.66 8.98 7.93
N LYS A 95 -8.78 10.14 7.25
CA LYS A 95 -7.90 10.53 6.15
C LYS A 95 -6.42 10.53 6.57
N ALA A 96 -6.10 11.06 7.75
CA ALA A 96 -4.72 11.03 8.25
C ALA A 96 -4.21 9.60 8.50
N ILE A 97 -5.05 8.71 9.01
CA ILE A 97 -4.70 7.28 9.20
C ILE A 97 -4.51 6.59 7.86
N ILE A 98 -5.41 6.80 6.90
CA ILE A 98 -5.32 6.22 5.55
C ILE A 98 -4.04 6.68 4.86
N LEU A 99 -3.72 7.98 4.94
CA LEU A 99 -2.46 8.50 4.39
C LEU A 99 -1.24 7.91 5.13
N GLY A 100 -1.32 7.74 6.44
CA GLY A 100 -0.28 7.05 7.21
C GLY A 100 -0.11 5.58 6.78
N TRP A 101 -1.18 4.89 6.40
CA TRP A 101 -1.09 3.55 5.80
C TRP A 101 -0.40 3.58 4.44
N CYS A 102 -0.71 4.55 3.56
CA CYS A 102 0.03 4.72 2.31
C CYS A 102 1.56 4.82 2.53
N ILE A 103 1.99 5.49 3.60
CA ILE A 103 3.42 5.57 3.98
C ILE A 103 3.98 4.23 4.48
N GLU A 104 3.23 3.46 5.26
CA GLU A 104 3.69 2.12 5.69
C GLU A 104 3.72 1.12 4.53
N TRP A 105 2.87 1.29 3.51
CA TRP A 105 2.88 0.49 2.29
C TRP A 105 4.06 0.89 1.39
N LEU A 106 4.35 2.19 1.29
CA LEU A 106 5.57 2.70 0.64
C LEU A 106 6.82 2.10 1.28
N GLN A 107 6.87 2.06 2.61
CA GLN A 107 7.96 1.42 3.32
C GLN A 107 8.04 -0.09 3.02
N ALA A 108 6.91 -0.79 2.92
CA ALA A 108 6.89 -2.21 2.60
C ALA A 108 7.40 -2.50 1.18
N PHE A 109 7.02 -1.67 0.20
CA PHE A 109 7.59 -1.70 -1.15
C PHE A 109 9.13 -1.62 -1.11
N PHE A 110 9.67 -0.58 -0.47
CA PHE A 110 11.12 -0.41 -0.38
C PHE A 110 11.80 -1.58 0.32
N LEU A 111 11.23 -2.13 1.40
CA LEU A 111 11.83 -3.25 2.13
C LEU A 111 11.86 -4.54 1.31
N VAL A 112 10.81 -4.83 0.53
CA VAL A 112 10.82 -6.01 -0.35
C VAL A 112 11.88 -5.87 -1.43
N ALA A 113 12.01 -4.69 -2.06
CA ALA A 113 13.04 -4.43 -3.05
C ALA A 113 14.45 -4.46 -2.46
N ASP A 114 14.66 -3.81 -1.32
CA ASP A 114 15.92 -3.77 -0.55
C ASP A 114 16.38 -5.18 -0.15
N ASP A 115 15.47 -5.99 0.38
CA ASP A 115 15.78 -7.36 0.77
C ASP A 115 16.31 -8.19 -0.42
N ILE A 116 15.79 -7.94 -1.63
CA ILE A 116 16.25 -8.61 -2.86
C ILE A 116 17.61 -8.08 -3.30
N MET A 117 17.80 -6.75 -3.30
CA MET A 117 19.06 -6.11 -3.72
C MET A 117 20.24 -6.53 -2.84
N ASP A 118 20.00 -6.65 -1.53
CA ASP A 118 21.02 -6.99 -0.54
C ASP A 118 21.11 -8.49 -0.23
N ASP A 119 20.29 -9.32 -0.89
CA ASP A 119 20.09 -10.74 -0.59
C ASP A 119 19.81 -11.02 0.90
N SER A 120 19.07 -10.12 1.56
CA SER A 120 18.80 -10.19 2.99
C SER A 120 18.00 -11.45 3.36
N PRO A 121 18.42 -12.24 4.37
CA PRO A 121 17.73 -13.48 4.72
C PRO A 121 16.45 -13.24 5.53
N MET A 122 16.39 -12.15 6.31
CA MET A 122 15.38 -11.94 7.35
C MET A 122 14.90 -10.50 7.38
N ARG A 123 13.60 -10.31 7.64
CA ARG A 123 12.96 -9.01 7.84
C ARG A 123 11.90 -9.11 8.93
N ARG A 124 11.91 -8.19 9.90
CA ARG A 124 10.93 -8.11 11.01
C ARG A 124 10.76 -9.44 11.77
N GLY A 125 11.85 -10.17 11.97
CA GLY A 125 11.87 -11.43 12.74
C GLY A 125 11.36 -12.66 11.97
N LYS A 126 11.13 -12.56 10.66
CA LYS A 126 10.73 -13.66 9.77
C LYS A 126 11.58 -13.65 8.49
N PRO A 127 11.55 -14.71 7.67
CA PRO A 127 12.24 -14.71 6.38
C PRO A 127 11.85 -13.48 5.54
N ALA A 128 12.81 -12.91 4.80
CA ALA A 128 12.48 -11.88 3.82
C ALA A 128 11.47 -12.41 2.79
N TRP A 129 10.61 -11.55 2.22
CA TRP A 129 9.49 -12.00 1.40
C TRP A 129 9.94 -12.95 0.27
N PHE A 130 10.99 -12.59 -0.47
CA PHE A 130 11.55 -13.39 -1.56
C PHE A 130 12.19 -14.73 -1.14
N LYS A 131 12.48 -14.91 0.16
CA LYS A 131 13.01 -16.17 0.72
C LYS A 131 11.91 -17.16 1.09
N ASN A 132 10.63 -16.80 1.01
CA ASN A 132 9.53 -17.73 1.29
C ASN A 132 9.40 -18.77 0.17
N GLU A 133 9.05 -19.99 0.57
CA GLU A 133 8.75 -21.08 -0.38
C GLU A 133 7.63 -20.64 -1.33
N ASN A 134 7.82 -20.89 -2.62
CA ASN A 134 6.91 -20.49 -3.70
C ASN A 134 6.83 -18.98 -4.00
N VAL A 135 7.63 -18.10 -3.38
CA VAL A 135 7.72 -16.68 -3.76
C VAL A 135 8.91 -16.44 -4.69
N GLY A 136 10.14 -16.64 -4.19
CA GLY A 136 11.35 -16.39 -4.96
C GLY A 136 11.38 -14.99 -5.58
N MET A 137 11.81 -14.88 -6.84
CA MET A 137 11.93 -13.59 -7.54
C MET A 137 10.59 -12.99 -7.98
N MET A 138 9.44 -13.68 -7.79
CA MET A 138 8.13 -13.03 -7.96
C MET A 138 7.95 -11.86 -6.99
N ALA A 139 8.72 -11.85 -5.89
CA ALA A 139 8.81 -10.73 -4.95
C ALA A 139 9.16 -9.39 -5.62
N ILE A 140 9.85 -9.39 -6.78
CA ILE A 140 10.10 -8.17 -7.56
C ILE A 140 8.78 -7.57 -8.03
N ASN A 141 7.91 -8.39 -8.65
CA ASN A 141 6.60 -7.93 -9.10
C ASN A 141 5.70 -7.55 -7.92
N ASP A 142 5.78 -8.31 -6.83
CA ASP A 142 5.02 -8.02 -5.61
C ASP A 142 5.40 -6.66 -5.00
N SER A 143 6.66 -6.24 -5.10
CA SER A 143 7.09 -4.91 -4.66
C SER A 143 6.36 -3.80 -5.43
N PHE A 144 6.33 -3.88 -6.77
CA PHE A 144 5.61 -2.93 -7.62
C PHE A 144 4.09 -2.99 -7.41
N LEU A 145 3.56 -4.17 -7.08
CA LEU A 145 2.14 -4.34 -6.76
C LEU A 145 1.78 -3.61 -5.45
N ILE A 146 2.62 -3.73 -4.41
CA ILE A 146 2.46 -2.98 -3.14
C ILE A 146 2.48 -1.47 -3.40
N GLU A 147 3.42 -0.99 -4.21
CA GLU A 147 3.48 0.43 -4.59
C GLU A 147 2.20 0.86 -5.31
N SER A 148 1.76 0.08 -6.30
CA SER A 148 0.55 0.35 -7.08
C SER A 148 -0.70 0.50 -6.21
N PHE A 149 -0.80 -0.26 -5.12
CA PHE A 149 -1.92 -0.17 -4.19
C PHE A 149 -2.02 1.18 -3.47
N ILE A 150 -0.90 1.89 -3.25
CA ILE A 150 -0.89 3.23 -2.68
C ILE A 150 -1.75 4.17 -3.54
N TYR A 151 -1.50 4.19 -4.85
CA TYR A 151 -2.23 5.05 -5.78
C TYR A 151 -3.71 4.64 -5.91
N ARG A 152 -4.04 3.36 -5.72
CA ARG A 152 -5.44 2.91 -5.63
C ARG A 152 -6.12 3.44 -4.37
N ILE A 153 -5.48 3.32 -3.20
CA ILE A 153 -6.00 3.89 -1.94
C ILE A 153 -6.20 5.39 -2.06
N LEU A 154 -5.21 6.12 -2.61
CA LEU A 154 -5.30 7.56 -2.82
C LEU A 154 -6.50 7.90 -3.71
N LYS A 155 -6.66 7.21 -4.84
CA LYS A 155 -7.81 7.41 -5.74
C LYS A 155 -9.16 7.10 -5.08
N LEU A 156 -9.24 6.06 -4.26
CA LEU A 156 -10.50 5.63 -3.64
C LEU A 156 -10.93 6.54 -2.49
N ASN A 157 -9.97 7.15 -1.77
CA ASN A 157 -10.26 7.89 -0.53
C ASN A 157 -10.05 9.40 -0.63
N PHE A 158 -9.29 9.89 -1.62
CA PHE A 158 -8.92 11.30 -1.72
C PHE A 158 -9.31 11.96 -3.03
N ARG A 159 -9.85 11.24 -4.02
CA ARG A 159 -10.13 11.80 -5.36
C ARG A 159 -11.08 13.01 -5.36
N SER A 160 -11.95 13.12 -4.37
CA SER A 160 -12.84 14.29 -4.19
C SER A 160 -12.19 15.47 -3.48
N GLU A 161 -11.02 15.27 -2.86
CA GLU A 161 -10.29 16.30 -2.15
C GLU A 161 -9.55 17.22 -3.12
N ASN A 162 -9.51 18.51 -2.82
CA ASN A 162 -8.82 19.50 -3.65
C ASN A 162 -7.30 19.27 -3.72
N TYR A 163 -6.72 18.60 -2.73
CA TYR A 163 -5.28 18.28 -2.64
C TYR A 163 -4.93 16.87 -3.16
N TYR A 164 -5.84 16.19 -3.87
CA TYR A 164 -5.60 14.83 -4.38
C TYR A 164 -4.34 14.74 -5.27
N ILE A 165 -4.19 15.69 -6.19
CA ILE A 165 -3.04 15.71 -7.12
C ILE A 165 -1.74 15.97 -6.37
N ASP A 166 -1.74 16.91 -5.43
CA ASP A 166 -0.57 17.20 -4.60
C ASP A 166 -0.09 15.94 -3.84
N LEU A 167 -1.02 15.10 -3.36
CA LEU A 167 -0.66 13.83 -2.73
C LEU A 167 0.00 12.87 -3.72
N ILE A 168 -0.58 12.72 -4.92
CA ILE A 168 -0.03 11.82 -5.95
C ILE A 168 1.37 12.28 -6.36
N GLU A 169 1.56 13.56 -6.62
CA GLU A 169 2.85 14.14 -6.99
C GLU A 169 3.87 13.95 -5.86
N LEU A 170 3.50 14.22 -4.60
CA LEU A 170 4.40 14.02 -3.46
C LEU A 170 4.86 12.56 -3.31
N PHE A 171 3.97 11.59 -3.52
CA PHE A 171 4.38 10.17 -3.49
C PHE A 171 5.36 9.84 -4.63
N HIS A 172 5.17 10.41 -5.82
CA HIS A 172 6.08 10.23 -6.96
C HIS A 172 7.40 10.98 -6.81
N GLU A 173 7.48 12.06 -6.04
CA GLU A 173 8.74 12.76 -5.76
C GLU A 173 9.68 11.97 -4.84
N VAL A 174 9.15 10.98 -4.11
CA VAL A 174 9.89 10.19 -3.13
C VAL A 174 10.01 8.70 -3.50
N THR A 175 9.52 8.29 -4.68
CA THR A 175 9.70 6.93 -5.25
C THR A 175 10.57 6.96 -6.50
#